data_AF-A0A946E727-F1
#
_entry.id   AF-A0A946E727-F1
#
_cell.length_a   1.000
_cell.length_b   1.000
_cell.length_c   1.000
_cell.angle_alpha   90.00
_cell.angle_beta   90.00
_cell.angle_gamma   90.00
#
_symmetry.space_group_name_H-M   'P 1'
#
loop_
_entity.id
_entity.type
_entity.pdbx_description
1 polymer ?
#
loop_
_entity_poly.entity_id
_entity_poly.type
_entity_poly.pdbx_seq_one_letter_code
_entity_poly.pdbx_strand_id
1 'polypeptide(L)'
;IAKLAGEHDVIGDVRGSGFFIGLDLVTDRQTMAPATAFTKSLIEAMKERNVLSGAIGPDMNILKIRPPMVLTRDHADLLLDVLAESLKSL
;
A
#
# COMPACT_ATOMS: atom_id res chain seq x y z
N ILE A 1 9.66 -0.08 -0.59
CA ILE A 1 8.51 0.85 -0.46
C ILE A 1 8.84 2.25 -0.96
N ALA A 2 9.81 2.99 -0.39
CA ALA A 2 10.13 4.35 -0.84
C ALA A 2 10.42 4.46 -2.36
N LYS A 3 11.14 3.49 -2.93
CA LYS A 3 11.34 3.40 -4.38
C LYS A 3 10.01 3.31 -5.15
N LEU A 4 9.10 2.44 -4.70
CA LEU A 4 7.79 2.22 -5.31
C LEU A 4 6.91 3.49 -5.24
N ALA A 5 7.01 4.26 -4.14
CA ALA A 5 6.33 5.55 -4.01
C ALA A 5 6.79 6.59 -5.05
N GLY A 6 8.06 6.53 -5.48
CA GLY A 6 8.57 7.38 -6.54
C GLY A 6 8.09 6.99 -7.94
N GLU A 7 7.65 5.74 -8.14
CA GLU A 7 7.21 5.21 -9.44
C GLU A 7 5.70 5.35 -9.67
N HIS A 8 4.91 5.61 -8.62
CA HIS A 8 3.45 5.65 -8.68
C HIS A 8 2.89 6.92 -8.04
N ASP A 9 2.28 7.78 -8.87
CA ASP A 9 1.74 9.09 -8.44
C ASP A 9 0.63 8.99 -7.39
N VAL A 10 -0.11 7.87 -7.38
CA VAL A 10 -1.17 7.59 -6.41
C VAL A 10 -0.67 7.48 -4.96
N ILE A 11 0.63 7.22 -4.76
CA ILE A 11 1.21 7.20 -3.42
C ILE A 11 1.61 8.63 -3.05
N GLY A 12 0.85 9.28 -2.17
CA GLY A 12 1.14 10.64 -1.72
C GLY A 12 2.22 10.69 -0.65
N ASP A 13 2.17 9.77 0.31
CA ASP A 13 3.11 9.74 1.43
C ASP A 13 3.32 8.30 1.94
N VAL A 14 4.48 8.06 2.56
CA VAL A 14 4.82 6.79 3.20
C VAL A 14 5.20 7.07 4.65
N ARG A 15 4.38 6.58 5.58
CA ARG A 15 4.52 6.83 7.02
C ARG A 15 4.82 5.54 7.78
N GLY A 16 5.44 5.69 8.96
CA GLY A 16 5.66 4.59 9.89
C GLY A 16 7.11 4.12 9.98
N SER A 17 7.33 3.07 10.76
CA SER A 17 8.66 2.51 11.02
C SER A 17 8.58 1.02 11.38
N GLY A 18 9.69 0.29 11.15
CA GLY A 18 9.75 -1.15 11.40
C GLY A 18 8.68 -1.92 10.63
N PHE A 19 7.91 -2.75 11.32
CA PHE A 19 6.80 -3.54 10.75
C PHE A 19 5.43 -2.87 10.90
N PHE A 20 5.40 -1.55 10.99
CA PHE A 20 4.15 -0.78 10.97
C PHE A 20 4.30 0.39 10.00
N ILE A 21 3.84 0.17 8.77
CA ILE A 21 3.99 1.12 7.66
C ILE A 21 2.60 1.41 7.08
N GLY A 22 2.35 2.69 6.77
CA GLY A 22 1.15 3.16 6.09
C GLY A 22 1.52 3.85 4.78
N LEU A 23 0.83 3.53 3.69
CA LEU A 23 0.93 4.26 2.43
C LEU A 23 -0.33 5.10 2.27
N ASP A 24 -0.18 6.42 2.23
CA ASP A 24 -1.27 7.37 2.03
C ASP A 24 -1.57 7.45 0.53
N LEU A 25 -2.71 6.91 0.10
CA LEU A 25 -3.08 6.87 -1.32
C LEU A 25 -4.00 8.04 -1.64
N VAL A 26 -3.61 8.82 -2.65
CA VAL A 26 -4.27 10.08 -3.05
C VAL A 26 -4.50 10.10 -4.55
N THR A 27 -5.59 10.73 -4.97
CA THR A 27 -5.88 10.94 -6.40
C THR A 27 -5.10 12.12 -6.97
N ASP A 28 -4.68 13.05 -6.09
CA ASP A 28 -3.93 14.24 -6.43
C ASP A 28 -2.97 14.59 -5.28
N ARG A 29 -1.68 14.76 -5.59
CA ARG A 29 -0.62 15.02 -4.61
C ARG A 29 -0.57 16.46 -4.09
N GLN A 30 -1.20 17.41 -4.77
CA GLN A 30 -1.24 18.81 -4.34
C GLN A 30 -2.35 19.02 -3.32
N THR A 31 -3.52 18.46 -3.60
CA THR A 31 -4.72 18.56 -2.76
C THR A 31 -4.77 17.50 -1.67
N MET A 32 -3.97 16.42 -1.82
CA MET A 32 -4.02 15.23 -0.97
C MET A 32 -5.42 14.61 -0.90
N ALA A 33 -6.19 14.71 -2.00
CA ALA A 33 -7.53 14.14 -2.08
C ALA A 33 -7.48 12.62 -1.93
N PRO A 34 -8.26 11.99 -1.03
CA PRO A 34 -8.11 10.59 -0.69
C PRO A 34 -8.54 9.66 -1.83
N ALA A 35 -7.71 8.67 -2.15
CA ALA A 35 -7.99 7.66 -3.17
C ALA A 35 -8.72 6.43 -2.58
N THR A 36 -9.84 6.64 -1.89
CA THR A 36 -10.56 5.57 -1.16
C THR A 36 -10.97 4.41 -2.06
N ALA A 37 -11.56 4.70 -3.23
CA ALA A 37 -12.00 3.66 -4.17
C ALA A 37 -10.81 2.87 -4.72
N PHE A 38 -9.73 3.57 -5.10
CA PHE A 38 -8.49 2.94 -5.57
C PHE A 38 -7.87 2.06 -4.48
N THR A 39 -7.82 2.54 -3.24
CA THR A 39 -7.28 1.81 -2.09
C THR A 39 -8.03 0.50 -1.87
N LYS A 40 -9.37 0.52 -1.96
CA LYS A 40 -10.20 -0.68 -1.88
C LYS A 40 -9.87 -1.66 -3.01
N SER A 41 -9.81 -1.19 -4.25
CA SER A 41 -9.46 -2.03 -5.41
C SER A 41 -8.07 -2.64 -5.28
N LEU A 42 -7.10 -1.86 -4.78
CA LEU A 42 -5.73 -2.33 -4.55
C LEU A 42 -5.69 -3.45 -3.50
N ILE A 43 -6.43 -3.32 -2.41
CA ILE A 43 -6.52 -4.35 -1.36
C ILE A 43 -7.12 -5.65 -1.92
N GLU A 44 -8.18 -5.56 -2.73
CA GLU A 44 -8.76 -6.75 -3.37
C GLU A 44 -7.78 -7.37 -4.38
N ALA A 45 -7.07 -6.57 -5.18
CA ALA A 45 -6.05 -7.05 -6.11
C ALA A 45 -4.89 -7.77 -5.41
N MET A 46 -4.44 -7.26 -4.26
CA MET A 46 -3.42 -7.95 -3.43
C MET A 46 -3.96 -9.25 -2.83
N LYS A 47 -5.22 -9.25 -2.38
CA LYS A 47 -5.89 -10.43 -1.83
C LYS A 47 -6.06 -11.53 -2.87
N GLU A 48 -6.41 -11.21 -4.12
CA GLU A 48 -6.44 -12.15 -5.24
C GLU A 48 -5.07 -12.79 -5.51
N ARG A 49 -3.99 -12.10 -5.14
CA ARG A 49 -2.60 -12.58 -5.19
C ARG A 49 -2.12 -13.17 -3.85
N ASN A 50 -3.05 -13.54 -2.97
CA ASN A 50 -2.80 -14.16 -1.67
C ASN A 50 -2.03 -13.31 -0.64
N VAL A 51 -1.96 -11.98 -0.82
CA VAL A 51 -1.39 -11.06 0.18
C VAL A 51 -2.50 -10.25 0.82
N LEU A 52 -2.70 -10.45 2.11
CA LEU A 52 -3.75 -9.75 2.87
C LEU A 52 -3.24 -8.45 3.45
N SER A 53 -4.00 -7.38 3.22
CA SER A 53 -3.77 -6.06 3.78
C SER A 53 -5.11 -5.40 4.11
N GLY A 54 -5.09 -4.20 4.67
CA GLY A 54 -6.30 -3.44 4.93
C GLY A 54 -6.05 -1.95 4.87
N ALA A 55 -7.13 -1.18 4.80
CA ALA A 55 -7.09 0.27 4.87
C ALA A 55 -7.33 0.77 6.31
N ILE A 56 -6.80 1.95 6.60
CA ILE A 56 -7.05 2.73 7.83
C ILE A 56 -7.23 4.21 7.48
N GLY A 57 -7.41 5.05 8.50
CA GLY A 57 -7.63 6.48 8.36
C GLY A 57 -9.12 6.84 8.25
N PRO A 58 -9.47 8.12 8.40
CA PRO A 58 -10.86 8.57 8.35
C PRO A 58 -11.51 8.28 6.98
N ASP A 59 -10.72 8.40 5.91
CA ASP A 59 -11.20 8.23 4.53
C ASP A 59 -10.91 6.84 3.95
N MET A 60 -10.38 5.92 4.76
CA MET A 60 -10.03 4.55 4.34
C MET A 60 -9.11 4.49 3.11
N ASN A 61 -8.20 5.46 2.98
CA ASN A 61 -7.27 5.61 1.86
C ASN A 61 -5.81 5.25 2.22
N ILE A 62 -5.53 4.91 3.49
CA ILE A 62 -4.18 4.56 3.93
C ILE A 62 -4.02 3.03 3.93
N LEU A 63 -3.22 2.49 3.01
CA LEU A 63 -2.88 1.07 2.98
C LEU A 63 -1.95 0.72 4.15
N LYS A 64 -2.37 -0.22 5.01
CA LYS A 64 -1.64 -0.62 6.21
C LYS A 64 -0.84 -1.90 6.00
N ILE A 65 0.47 -1.81 6.12
CA ILE A 65 1.39 -2.94 6.18
C ILE A 65 1.80 -3.18 7.64
N ARG A 66 1.24 -4.24 8.24
CA ARG A 66 1.54 -4.65 9.61
C ARG A 66 1.64 -6.17 9.74
N PRO A 67 2.72 -6.79 9.23
CA PRO A 67 2.89 -8.23 9.28
C PRO A 67 3.20 -8.74 10.70
N PRO A 68 3.12 -10.07 10.93
CA PRO A 68 3.67 -10.70 12.14
C PRO A 68 5.17 -10.43 12.31
N MET A 69 5.66 -10.41 13.55
CA MET A 69 7.08 -10.11 13.84
C MET A 69 8.07 -11.18 13.35
N VAL A 70 7.59 -12.37 12.98
CA VAL A 70 8.39 -13.46 12.40
C VAL A 70 8.60 -13.30 10.88
N LEU A 71 8.27 -12.13 10.31
CA LEU A 71 8.48 -11.82 8.90
C LEU A 71 9.96 -12.00 8.52
N THR A 72 10.20 -12.77 7.46
CA THR A 72 11.53 -12.94 6.86
C THR A 72 11.71 -11.95 5.71
N ARG A 73 12.94 -11.83 5.20
CA ARG A 73 13.22 -11.03 4.00
C ARG A 73 12.43 -11.53 2.79
N ASP A 74 12.36 -12.84 2.58
CA ASP A 74 11.61 -13.43 1.46
C ASP A 74 10.11 -13.09 1.51
N HIS A 75 9.51 -13.06 2.71
CA HIS A 75 8.12 -12.61 2.88
C HIS A 75 7.95 -11.12 2.55
N ALA A 76 8.95 -10.29 2.90
CA ALA A 76 8.93 -8.87 2.59
C ALA A 76 9.05 -8.64 1.08
N ASP A 77 9.94 -9.38 0.41
CA ASP A 77 10.14 -9.29 -1.04
C ASP A 77 8.86 -9.72 -1.78
N LEU A 78 8.24 -10.85 -1.38
CA LEU A 78 6.93 -11.27 -1.91
C LEU A 78 5.85 -10.19 -1.74
N LEU A 79 5.75 -9.57 -0.57
CA LEU A 79 4.77 -8.51 -0.32
C LEU A 79 5.00 -7.31 -1.26
N LEU A 80 6.27 -6.92 -1.45
CA LEU A 80 6.64 -5.79 -2.30
C LEU A 80 6.36 -6.07 -3.78
N ASP A 81 6.64 -7.28 -4.24
CA ASP A 81 6.37 -7.70 -5.62
C ASP A 81 4.87 -7.69 -5.89
N VAL A 82 4.07 -8.30 -5.00
CA VAL A 82 2.61 -8.31 -5.13
C VAL A 82 2.03 -6.89 -5.09
N LEU A 83 2.54 -6.03 -4.21
CA LEU A 83 2.11 -4.63 -4.16
C LEU A 83 2.44 -3.89 -5.46
N ALA A 84 3.64 -4.06 -6.00
CA ALA A 84 4.07 -3.44 -7.25
C ALA A 84 3.24 -3.91 -8.45
N GLU A 85 2.98 -5.22 -8.55
CA GLU A 85 2.12 -5.77 -9.59
C GLU A 85 0.68 -5.28 -9.48
N SER A 86 0.14 -5.21 -8.26
CA SER A 86 -1.23 -4.76 -8.04
C SER A 86 -1.40 -3.29 -8.39
N LEU A 87 -0.41 -2.45 -8.04
CA LEU A 87 -0.35 -1.04 -8.43
C LEU A 87 -0.21 -0.81 -9.94
N LYS A 88 0.46 -1.71 -10.67
CA LYS A 88 0.59 -1.62 -12.14
C LYS A 88 -0.67 -2.08 -12.87
N SER A 89 -1.48 -2.92 -12.24
CA SER A 89 -2.70 -3.47 -12.85
C SER A 89 -3.91 -2.54 -12.75
N LEU A 90 -3.80 -1.44 -12.01
CA LEU A 90 -4.83 -0.43 -11.78
C LEU A 90 -4.40 0.91 -12.39
#